data_AF-A0A937R6Y2-F1
#
_entry.id   AF-A0A937R6Y2-F1
#
_cell.length_a   1.000
_cell.length_b   1.000
_cell.length_c   1.000
_cell.angle_alpha   90.00
_cell.angle_beta   90.00
_cell.angle_gamma   90.00
#
_symmetry.space_group_name_H-M   'P 1'
#
loop_
_entity.id
_entity.type
_entity.pdbx_description
1 polymer ?
#
loop_
_entity_poly.entity_id
_entity_poly.type
_entity_poly.pdbx_seq_one_letter_code
_entity_poly.pdbx_strand_id
1 'polypeptide(L)'
;MEVAPDSDSGAVQAAIDEAAKLNGERPVVHLPMGGYSIDRTLVVPRNCDVQLVGDSAGETGTRLNWTGPDGGVVLRLEGPSRATLRDLYVHAPNARGLVVEDADQVGGQILADQLNANGPGGEQANGTAALRINGLDRTDVLCRALQGNGNAGRWVEVIGGPAADDAGNQVSVLTGATGSAAGQYDVHGGGRLVVRAVYHERSSGELTGLHLADRGTLSIDATRFSYATAADRPTVATDSFRGLFTLATCMLLPVETQETCRFALRGDGGQTSVLALNNQFWVHLPGTSADTVWRNLAAPPARGGLLGCNINTSNREAAPAGWEYLANVGEDPDPARSGSGAGPLEDRGTVPDDMVLAHLEPLRQARVWPSDEPVPPGATDLRIRRVMLLGGRDATVEVRAQ
;
A
#
# COMPACT_ATOMS: atom_id res chain seq x y z
N MET A 1 -10.61 25.64 19.10
CA MET A 1 -11.09 25.32 20.45
C MET A 1 -10.13 24.35 21.09
N GLU A 2 -9.93 24.53 22.39
CA GLU A 2 -9.05 23.71 23.20
C GLU A 2 -9.89 22.66 23.93
N VAL A 3 -9.51 21.38 23.83
CA VAL A 3 -10.07 20.30 24.64
C VAL A 3 -9.18 20.11 25.87
N ALA A 4 -9.76 19.92 27.05
CA ALA A 4 -8.96 19.61 28.23
C ALA A 4 -8.26 18.25 28.08
N PRO A 5 -7.00 18.09 28.55
CA PRO A 5 -6.33 16.79 28.55
C PRO A 5 -7.18 15.69 29.19
N ASP A 6 -7.06 14.47 28.67
CA ASP A 6 -7.73 13.27 29.19
C ASP A 6 -9.28 13.35 29.22
N SER A 7 -9.87 14.26 28.44
CA SER A 7 -11.32 14.40 28.30
C SER A 7 -11.97 13.15 27.70
N ASP A 8 -13.27 12.98 27.97
CA ASP A 8 -14.09 11.92 27.39
C ASP A 8 -14.54 12.22 25.95
N SER A 9 -15.15 11.22 25.32
CA SER A 9 -15.71 11.31 23.97
C SER A 9 -16.73 12.44 23.80
N GLY A 10 -17.51 12.77 24.84
CA GLY A 10 -18.55 13.80 24.80
C GLY A 10 -17.96 15.20 24.70
N ALA A 11 -16.93 15.48 25.50
CA ALA A 11 -16.21 16.75 25.45
C ALA A 11 -15.46 16.94 24.11
N VAL A 12 -14.83 15.87 23.59
CA VAL A 12 -14.18 15.92 22.27
C VAL A 12 -15.21 16.16 21.16
N GLN A 13 -16.34 15.45 21.17
CA GLN A 13 -17.40 15.63 20.18
C GLN A 13 -18.00 17.05 20.25
N ALA A 14 -18.28 17.57 21.45
CA ALA A 14 -18.81 18.92 21.60
C ALA A 14 -17.86 19.98 21.00
N ALA A 15 -16.54 19.79 21.15
CA ALA A 15 -15.59 20.64 20.46
C ALA A 15 -15.71 20.48 18.93
N ILE A 16 -15.75 19.26 18.39
CA ILE A 16 -15.94 19.07 16.94
C ILE A 16 -17.22 19.77 16.43
N ASP A 17 -18.33 19.63 17.15
CA ASP A 17 -19.62 20.21 16.79
C ASP A 17 -19.59 21.75 16.79
N GLU A 18 -18.90 22.38 17.74
CA GLU A 18 -18.71 23.84 17.75
C GLU A 18 -17.82 24.30 16.58
N ALA A 19 -16.80 23.54 16.19
CA ALA A 19 -15.95 23.89 15.05
C ALA A 19 -16.72 23.75 13.74
N ALA A 20 -17.54 22.72 13.61
CA ALA A 20 -18.33 22.49 12.41
C ALA A 20 -19.23 23.69 12.04
N LYS A 21 -19.64 24.51 13.03
CA LYS A 21 -20.42 25.75 12.81
C LYS A 21 -19.63 26.86 12.12
N LEU A 22 -18.30 26.83 12.18
CA LEU A 22 -17.38 27.83 11.59
C LEU A 22 -16.87 27.35 10.22
N ASN A 23 -17.72 26.68 9.44
CA ASN A 23 -17.36 26.13 8.14
C ASN A 23 -16.80 27.22 7.20
N GLY A 24 -15.68 26.93 6.54
CA GLY A 24 -14.94 27.86 5.68
C GLY A 24 -13.91 28.74 6.41
N GLU A 25 -13.90 28.74 7.75
CA GLU A 25 -12.90 29.46 8.55
C GLU A 25 -11.70 28.59 8.96
N ARG A 26 -11.70 27.30 8.58
CA ARG A 26 -10.70 26.30 8.97
C ARG A 26 -10.44 26.20 10.49
N PRO A 27 -11.48 26.20 11.36
CA PRO A 27 -11.31 26.08 12.80
C PRO A 27 -10.47 24.86 13.21
N VAL A 28 -9.65 25.06 14.25
CA VAL A 28 -8.81 24.00 14.85
C VAL A 28 -9.47 23.51 16.12
N VAL A 29 -9.71 22.21 16.23
CA VAL A 29 -9.93 21.50 17.49
C VAL A 29 -8.60 20.93 17.93
N HIS A 30 -8.04 21.50 18.99
CA HIS A 30 -6.76 21.08 19.53
C HIS A 30 -6.98 20.12 20.70
N LEU A 31 -6.29 18.97 20.64
CA LEU A 31 -6.26 17.94 21.67
C LEU A 31 -4.84 17.86 22.21
N PRO A 32 -4.53 18.47 23.36
CA PRO A 32 -3.20 18.38 23.94
C PRO A 32 -2.83 16.93 24.24
N MET A 33 -1.54 16.69 24.45
CA MET A 33 -1.00 15.42 24.92
C MET A 33 -1.87 14.84 26.05
N GLY A 34 -2.27 13.58 25.91
CA GLY A 34 -3.18 12.92 26.85
C GLY A 34 -3.80 11.64 26.29
N GLY A 35 -4.43 10.87 27.17
CA GLY A 35 -5.18 9.66 26.85
C GLY A 35 -6.69 9.91 26.91
N TYR A 36 -7.32 10.02 25.74
CA TYR A 36 -8.75 10.28 25.62
C TYR A 36 -9.50 8.94 25.54
N SER A 37 -10.44 8.71 26.44
CA SER A 37 -11.30 7.51 26.45
C SER A 37 -12.48 7.72 25.50
N ILE A 38 -12.48 7.00 24.39
CA ILE A 38 -13.47 7.13 23.33
C ILE A 38 -14.45 5.95 23.37
N ASP A 39 -15.60 6.16 24.03
CA ASP A 39 -16.65 5.13 24.21
C ASP A 39 -17.70 5.11 23.08
N ARG A 40 -17.66 6.11 22.20
CA ARG A 40 -18.58 6.30 21.07
C ARG A 40 -17.83 6.96 19.91
N THR A 41 -18.32 6.77 18.70
CA THR A 41 -17.71 7.35 17.49
C THR A 41 -17.69 8.88 17.55
N LEU A 42 -16.51 9.44 17.29
CA LEU A 42 -16.33 10.86 17.05
C LEU A 42 -16.62 11.14 15.57
N VAL A 43 -17.54 12.05 15.29
CA VAL A 43 -18.05 12.34 13.95
C VAL A 43 -17.64 13.73 13.52
N VAL A 44 -16.93 13.79 12.39
CA VAL A 44 -16.72 15.02 11.61
C VAL A 44 -17.84 15.06 10.55
N PRO A 45 -18.82 15.96 10.68
CA PRO A 45 -20.01 15.94 9.85
C PRO A 45 -19.72 16.36 8.42
N ARG A 46 -20.64 16.03 7.50
CA ARG A 46 -20.59 16.52 6.13
C ARG A 46 -20.61 18.06 6.07
N ASN A 47 -20.04 18.59 5.00
CA ASN A 47 -19.97 20.02 4.68
C ASN A 47 -19.30 20.86 5.77
N CYS A 48 -18.27 20.34 6.43
CA CYS A 48 -17.46 21.10 7.38
C CYS A 48 -16.01 21.27 6.89
N ASP A 49 -15.29 22.20 7.50
CA ASP A 49 -13.88 22.52 7.25
C ASP A 49 -13.12 22.55 8.59
N VAL A 50 -12.94 21.39 9.21
CA VAL A 50 -12.41 21.26 10.58
C VAL A 50 -11.01 20.65 10.57
N GLN A 51 -10.14 21.16 11.44
CA GLN A 51 -8.83 20.58 11.69
C GLN A 51 -8.81 19.94 13.08
N LEU A 52 -8.60 18.62 13.17
CA LEU A 52 -8.35 17.89 14.40
C LEU A 52 -6.84 17.72 14.57
N VAL A 53 -6.28 18.40 15.58
CA VAL A 53 -4.83 18.51 15.77
C VAL A 53 -4.45 18.03 17.17
N GLY A 54 -3.57 17.05 17.24
CA GLY A 54 -2.90 16.64 18.47
C GLY A 54 -1.48 17.18 18.59
N ASP A 55 -0.79 16.78 19.66
CA ASP A 55 0.59 17.18 19.95
C ASP A 55 1.64 16.22 19.38
N SER A 56 1.27 14.98 19.03
CA SER A 56 2.15 13.99 18.38
C SER A 56 1.41 12.70 18.02
N ALA A 57 1.84 12.08 16.91
CA ALA A 57 1.39 10.74 16.46
C ALA A 57 2.01 9.57 17.23
N GLY A 58 2.92 9.84 18.17
CA GLY A 58 3.61 8.82 18.96
C GLY A 58 2.79 8.32 20.14
N GLU A 59 3.20 7.19 20.72
CA GLU A 59 2.53 6.55 21.87
C GLU A 59 2.50 7.41 23.15
N THR A 60 3.26 8.51 23.19
CA THR A 60 3.29 9.47 24.32
C THR A 60 2.63 10.81 23.97
N GLY A 61 2.01 10.93 22.79
CA GLY A 61 1.35 12.14 22.31
C GLY A 61 -0.14 12.19 22.63
N THR A 62 -0.93 12.65 21.66
CA THR A 62 -2.40 12.68 21.75
C THR A 62 -2.95 11.32 21.35
N ARG A 63 -3.56 10.60 22.31
CA ARG A 63 -4.05 9.24 22.10
C ARG A 63 -5.56 9.15 22.19
N LEU A 64 -6.21 8.77 21.09
CA LEU A 64 -7.61 8.39 21.06
C LEU A 64 -7.69 6.88 21.32
N ASN A 65 -8.10 6.49 22.53
CA ASN A 65 -8.19 5.09 22.92
C ASN A 65 -9.65 4.63 22.87
N TRP A 66 -9.95 3.68 21.99
CA TRP A 66 -11.28 3.09 21.92
C TRP A 66 -11.59 2.30 23.19
N THR A 67 -12.70 2.65 23.83
CA THR A 67 -13.26 1.97 25.01
C THR A 67 -14.73 1.57 24.79
N GLY A 68 -15.25 1.83 23.59
CA GLY A 68 -16.61 1.47 23.19
C GLY A 68 -16.77 0.01 22.77
N PRO A 69 -17.95 -0.35 22.23
CA PRO A 69 -18.25 -1.72 21.83
C PRO A 69 -17.34 -2.27 20.72
N ASP A 70 -17.23 -3.60 20.67
CA ASP A 70 -16.60 -4.34 19.58
C ASP A 70 -17.17 -3.98 18.21
N GLY A 71 -16.30 -3.81 17.21
CA GLY A 71 -16.68 -3.46 15.83
C GLY A 71 -17.10 -2.00 15.65
N GLY A 72 -16.89 -1.14 16.65
CA GLY A 72 -17.13 0.30 16.55
C GLY A 72 -16.15 1.02 15.62
N VAL A 73 -16.24 2.35 15.62
CA VAL A 73 -15.38 3.25 14.85
C VAL A 73 -14.93 4.39 15.76
N VAL A 74 -13.63 4.67 15.83
CA VAL A 74 -13.13 5.81 16.63
C VAL A 74 -13.46 7.13 15.95
N LEU A 75 -12.98 7.32 14.72
CA LEU A 75 -13.21 8.54 13.93
C LEU A 75 -14.02 8.21 12.68
N ARG A 76 -15.12 8.93 12.47
CA ARG A 76 -15.91 8.91 11.24
C ARG A 76 -15.93 10.28 10.59
N LEU A 77 -15.55 10.34 9.32
CA LEU A 77 -15.62 11.54 8.49
C LEU A 77 -16.69 11.33 7.44
N GLU A 78 -17.71 12.17 7.46
CA GLU A 78 -18.80 12.11 6.48
C GLU A 78 -18.47 12.98 5.27
N GLY A 79 -18.44 12.38 4.09
CA GLY A 79 -18.25 13.07 2.83
C GLY A 79 -19.53 13.76 2.33
N PRO A 80 -19.40 14.88 1.58
CA PRO A 80 -18.18 15.63 1.35
C PRO A 80 -17.78 16.45 2.59
N SER A 81 -16.50 16.43 2.97
CA SER A 81 -15.95 17.29 4.04
C SER A 81 -14.51 17.72 3.73
N ARG A 82 -14.08 18.83 4.33
CA ARG A 82 -12.74 19.43 4.15
C ARG A 82 -11.90 19.30 5.42
N ALA A 83 -11.76 18.07 5.91
CA ALA A 83 -11.14 17.84 7.21
C ALA A 83 -9.60 17.73 7.14
N THR A 84 -8.93 18.11 8.23
CA THR A 84 -7.51 17.79 8.45
C THR A 84 -7.35 16.99 9.73
N LEU A 85 -6.70 15.83 9.67
CA LEU A 85 -6.27 15.05 10.83
C LEU A 85 -4.76 15.17 10.96
N ARG A 86 -4.27 15.57 12.14
CA ARG A 86 -2.84 15.81 12.33
C ARG A 86 -2.32 15.45 13.72
N ASP A 87 -1.16 14.78 13.76
CA ASP A 87 -0.40 14.52 14.99
C ASP A 87 -1.23 13.75 16.04
N LEU A 88 -1.86 12.66 15.61
CA LEU A 88 -2.75 11.81 16.42
C LEU A 88 -2.28 10.35 16.43
N TYR A 89 -2.43 9.70 17.58
CA TYR A 89 -2.36 8.25 17.74
C TYR A 89 -3.77 7.70 18.01
N VAL A 90 -4.25 6.79 17.18
CA VAL A 90 -5.56 6.14 17.31
C VAL A 90 -5.37 4.68 17.65
N HIS A 91 -5.85 4.28 18.82
CA HIS A 91 -5.77 2.92 19.34
C HIS A 91 -7.15 2.28 19.38
N ALA A 92 -7.42 1.39 18.43
CA ALA A 92 -8.72 0.77 18.20
C ALA A 92 -8.60 -0.77 18.12
N PRO A 93 -8.13 -1.47 19.16
CA PRO A 93 -7.76 -2.90 19.06
C PRO A 93 -8.90 -3.83 18.61
N ASN A 94 -10.15 -3.45 18.85
CA ASN A 94 -11.37 -4.17 18.52
C ASN A 94 -12.35 -3.34 17.66
N ALA A 95 -11.88 -2.24 17.06
CA ALA A 95 -12.67 -1.30 16.28
C ALA A 95 -11.91 -0.76 15.06
N ARG A 96 -12.61 -0.08 14.15
CA ARG A 96 -11.94 0.67 13.06
C ARG A 96 -11.41 1.99 13.62
N GLY A 97 -10.19 2.35 13.24
CA GLY A 97 -9.59 3.61 13.66
C GLY A 97 -10.19 4.81 12.93
N LEU A 98 -10.34 4.70 11.61
CA LEU A 98 -10.86 5.76 10.75
C LEU A 98 -11.76 5.20 9.66
N VAL A 99 -12.96 5.78 9.51
CA VAL A 99 -13.83 5.56 8.36
C VAL A 99 -14.15 6.89 7.69
N VAL A 100 -13.97 6.95 6.36
CA VAL A 100 -14.41 8.06 5.51
C VAL A 100 -15.54 7.54 4.63
N GLU A 101 -16.75 8.04 4.85
CA GLU A 101 -17.97 7.62 4.16
C GLU A 101 -18.37 8.63 3.09
N ASP A 102 -19.20 8.21 2.13
CA ASP A 102 -19.69 9.07 1.06
C ASP A 102 -18.53 9.83 0.37
N ALA A 103 -17.41 9.18 0.07
CA ALA A 103 -16.18 9.88 -0.32
C ALA A 103 -15.96 10.01 -1.84
N ASP A 104 -16.81 9.41 -2.69
CA ASP A 104 -16.64 9.42 -4.15
C ASP A 104 -17.36 10.59 -4.84
N GLN A 105 -16.65 11.72 -5.00
CA GLN A 105 -17.13 12.90 -5.73
C GLN A 105 -16.15 13.26 -6.83
N VAL A 106 -16.65 13.85 -7.92
CA VAL A 106 -15.79 14.39 -8.98
C VAL A 106 -14.83 15.42 -8.40
N GLY A 107 -13.53 15.20 -8.59
CA GLY A 107 -12.47 16.08 -8.12
C GLY A 107 -12.19 15.97 -6.61
N GLY A 108 -12.78 15.00 -5.92
CA GLY A 108 -12.47 14.72 -4.52
C GLY A 108 -11.01 14.29 -4.33
N GLN A 109 -10.43 14.63 -3.18
CA GLN A 109 -9.07 14.29 -2.84
C GLN A 109 -8.95 13.87 -1.37
N ILE A 110 -8.22 12.77 -1.16
CA ILE A 110 -7.77 12.31 0.15
C ILE A 110 -6.25 12.19 0.09
N LEU A 111 -5.56 13.01 0.86
CA LEU A 111 -4.10 12.99 0.95
C LEU A 111 -3.66 12.50 2.30
N ALA A 112 -2.79 11.50 2.31
CA ALA A 112 -2.21 10.97 3.53
C ALA A 112 -0.69 11.12 3.48
N ASP A 113 -0.13 12.02 4.29
CA ASP A 113 1.31 12.20 4.46
C ASP A 113 1.74 11.63 5.81
N GLN A 114 2.65 10.66 5.81
CA GLN A 114 3.10 10.00 7.04
C GLN A 114 1.94 9.37 7.84
N LEU A 115 0.97 8.79 7.12
CA LEU A 115 -0.01 7.89 7.72
C LEU A 115 0.68 6.56 8.06
N ASN A 116 0.54 6.10 9.30
CA ASN A 116 0.97 4.78 9.72
C ASN A 116 -0.27 3.95 10.06
N ALA A 117 -0.61 2.97 9.23
CA ALA A 117 -1.80 2.13 9.39
C ALA A 117 -1.39 0.67 9.58
N ASN A 118 -1.79 0.09 10.71
CA ASN A 118 -1.48 -1.30 11.06
C ASN A 118 -2.77 -2.11 11.17
N GLY A 119 -2.82 -3.28 10.52
CA GLY A 119 -3.89 -4.25 10.69
C GLY A 119 -3.90 -4.87 12.10
N PRO A 120 -4.90 -5.71 12.45
CA PRO A 120 -4.97 -6.35 13.76
C PRO A 120 -3.87 -7.39 13.96
N GLY A 121 -3.38 -7.54 15.19
CA GLY A 121 -2.59 -8.69 15.60
C GLY A 121 -3.51 -9.83 16.07
N GLY A 122 -3.42 -11.02 15.46
CA GLY A 122 -4.14 -12.24 15.91
C GLY A 122 -4.92 -13.00 14.82
N GLU A 123 -5.61 -14.07 15.21
CA GLU A 123 -6.30 -15.03 14.30
C GLU A 123 -7.49 -14.44 13.51
N GLN A 124 -7.97 -13.24 13.85
CA GLN A 124 -9.05 -12.53 13.12
C GLN A 124 -8.59 -11.91 11.78
N ALA A 125 -7.36 -12.20 11.34
CA ALA A 125 -6.70 -11.46 10.28
C ALA A 125 -7.14 -11.84 8.85
N ASN A 126 -7.79 -12.99 8.65
CA ASN A 126 -8.29 -13.37 7.33
C ASN A 126 -9.36 -12.39 6.85
N GLY A 127 -9.02 -11.53 5.89
CA GLY A 127 -9.91 -10.56 5.27
C GLY A 127 -9.85 -9.14 5.85
N THR A 128 -9.04 -8.89 6.89
CA THR A 128 -8.86 -7.54 7.43
C THR A 128 -7.79 -6.77 6.66
N ALA A 129 -7.99 -5.47 6.40
CA ALA A 129 -7.00 -4.60 5.76
C ALA A 129 -6.50 -3.49 6.69
N ALA A 130 -5.23 -3.10 6.61
CA ALA A 130 -4.75 -1.92 7.33
C ALA A 130 -5.33 -0.63 6.71
N LEU A 131 -5.29 -0.55 5.38
CA LEU A 131 -5.93 0.50 4.59
C LEU A 131 -6.80 -0.13 3.50
N ARG A 132 -8.11 0.13 3.55
CA ARG A 132 -9.06 -0.27 2.52
C ARG A 132 -9.59 0.97 1.80
N ILE A 133 -9.48 0.99 0.47
CA ILE A 133 -10.13 1.94 -0.42
C ILE A 133 -11.19 1.20 -1.22
N ASN A 134 -12.46 1.58 -1.05
CA ASN A 134 -13.59 0.82 -1.55
C ASN A 134 -14.55 1.68 -2.39
N GLY A 135 -14.58 1.41 -3.69
CA GLY A 135 -15.58 1.94 -4.59
C GLY A 135 -15.33 3.36 -5.08
N LEU A 136 -14.13 3.91 -4.89
CA LEU A 136 -13.79 5.24 -5.39
C LEU A 136 -13.37 5.18 -6.85
N ASP A 137 -14.11 5.84 -7.72
CA ASP A 137 -13.84 5.94 -9.17
C ASP A 137 -13.52 7.39 -9.60
N ARG A 138 -13.83 8.38 -8.73
CA ARG A 138 -13.80 9.82 -9.03
C ARG A 138 -13.04 10.65 -7.99
N THR A 139 -12.71 10.06 -6.85
CA THR A 139 -11.89 10.66 -5.78
C THR A 139 -10.49 10.06 -5.74
N ASP A 140 -9.49 10.94 -5.74
CA ASP A 140 -8.09 10.54 -5.58
C ASP A 140 -7.75 10.18 -4.13
N VAL A 141 -6.96 9.12 -3.95
CA VAL A 141 -6.34 8.76 -2.67
C VAL A 141 -4.83 8.68 -2.85
N LEU A 142 -4.12 9.72 -2.41
CA LEU A 142 -2.67 9.83 -2.58
C LEU A 142 -1.98 9.71 -1.22
N CYS A 143 -1.28 8.61 -1.01
CA CYS A 143 -0.50 8.35 0.18
C CYS A 143 1.00 8.60 -0.08
N ARG A 144 1.63 9.42 0.77
CA ARG A 144 3.07 9.65 0.79
C ARG A 144 3.66 9.24 2.12
N ALA A 145 4.81 8.60 2.08
CA ALA A 145 5.49 8.08 3.26
C ALA A 145 4.55 7.21 4.11
N LEU A 146 3.73 6.38 3.44
CA LEU A 146 2.80 5.46 4.11
C LEU A 146 3.60 4.42 4.87
N GLN A 147 3.23 4.20 6.13
CA GLN A 147 3.87 3.24 7.00
C GLN A 147 2.89 2.22 7.57
N GLY A 148 3.43 1.15 8.13
CA GLY A 148 2.68 0.15 8.89
C GLY A 148 2.76 -1.23 8.26
N ASN A 149 1.80 -2.09 8.56
CA ASN A 149 1.80 -3.47 8.06
C ASN A 149 0.38 -4.02 8.03
N GLY A 150 0.18 -5.11 7.28
CA GLY A 150 -1.09 -5.86 7.28
C GLY A 150 -1.21 -6.85 8.43
N ASN A 151 -0.14 -7.09 9.20
CA ASN A 151 0.00 -8.23 10.10
C ASN A 151 -0.35 -9.54 9.36
N ALA A 152 -1.31 -10.33 9.85
CA ALA A 152 -1.76 -11.55 9.17
C ALA A 152 -2.85 -11.29 8.11
N GLY A 153 -3.19 -10.02 7.84
CA GLY A 153 -4.18 -9.58 6.86
C GLY A 153 -3.55 -8.86 5.67
N ARG A 154 -4.30 -7.93 5.08
CA ARG A 154 -3.85 -7.09 3.97
C ARG A 154 -3.25 -5.78 4.48
N TRP A 155 -2.22 -5.26 3.82
CA TRP A 155 -1.76 -3.91 4.12
C TRP A 155 -2.58 -2.88 3.37
N VAL A 156 -2.55 -2.88 2.04
CA VAL A 156 -3.37 -1.99 1.20
C VAL A 156 -4.31 -2.82 0.34
N GLU A 157 -5.61 -2.56 0.45
CA GLU A 157 -6.66 -3.17 -0.37
C GLU A 157 -7.39 -2.09 -1.17
N VAL A 158 -7.49 -2.28 -2.49
CA VAL A 158 -8.18 -1.36 -3.40
C VAL A 158 -9.25 -2.11 -4.18
N ILE A 159 -10.50 -1.68 -4.01
CA ILE A 159 -11.69 -2.25 -4.62
C ILE A 159 -12.28 -1.21 -5.56
N GLY A 160 -12.38 -1.55 -6.85
CA GLY A 160 -13.00 -0.68 -7.86
C GLY A 160 -14.49 -0.41 -7.59
N GLY A 161 -14.99 0.75 -8.01
CA GLY A 161 -16.40 1.11 -7.86
C GLY A 161 -17.26 0.70 -9.05
N PRO A 162 -18.53 1.12 -9.06
CA PRO A 162 -19.48 0.80 -10.13
C PRO A 162 -19.05 1.27 -11.53
N ALA A 163 -18.17 2.27 -11.62
CA ALA A 163 -17.64 2.85 -12.84
C ALA A 163 -16.13 2.57 -13.01
N ALA A 164 -15.60 1.49 -12.43
CA ALA A 164 -14.17 1.17 -12.41
C ALA A 164 -13.49 1.15 -13.80
N ASP A 165 -14.22 0.81 -14.86
CA ASP A 165 -13.67 0.79 -16.23
C ASP A 165 -13.42 2.22 -16.76
N ASP A 166 -14.26 3.18 -16.38
CA ASP A 166 -14.19 4.59 -16.74
C ASP A 166 -13.59 5.46 -15.63
N ALA A 167 -13.03 4.84 -14.59
CA ALA A 167 -12.52 5.53 -13.42
C ALA A 167 -11.41 6.53 -13.81
N GLY A 168 -11.58 7.78 -13.35
CA GLY A 168 -10.63 8.88 -13.56
C GLY A 168 -9.75 9.16 -12.34
N ASN A 169 -10.01 8.49 -11.22
CA ASN A 169 -9.24 8.65 -10.01
C ASN A 169 -7.87 7.94 -10.06
N GLN A 170 -7.05 8.27 -9.08
CA GLN A 170 -5.81 7.59 -8.76
C GLN A 170 -5.80 7.18 -7.30
N VAL A 171 -5.40 5.93 -7.06
CA VAL A 171 -4.94 5.47 -5.75
C VAL A 171 -3.45 5.21 -5.85
N SER A 172 -2.64 5.82 -4.98
CA SER A 172 -1.20 5.63 -5.00
C SER A 172 -0.53 5.65 -3.63
N VAL A 173 0.54 4.85 -3.50
CA VAL A 173 1.46 4.84 -2.36
C VAL A 173 2.85 5.23 -2.85
N LEU A 174 3.37 6.35 -2.36
CA LEU A 174 4.64 6.92 -2.79
C LEU A 174 5.58 7.08 -1.61
N THR A 175 6.69 6.34 -1.63
CA THR A 175 7.62 6.21 -0.52
C THR A 175 6.98 5.64 0.75
N GLY A 176 7.80 5.34 1.75
CA GLY A 176 7.35 4.80 3.03
C GLY A 176 7.99 3.46 3.32
N ALA A 177 7.49 2.79 4.37
CA ALA A 177 8.06 1.55 4.86
C ALA A 177 6.99 0.63 5.42
N THR A 178 7.14 -0.67 5.19
CA THR A 178 6.12 -1.62 5.60
C THR A 178 6.71 -2.94 6.07
N GLY A 179 5.99 -3.57 7.01
CA GLY A 179 6.19 -4.97 7.35
C GLY A 179 5.41 -5.90 6.42
N SER A 180 5.58 -7.20 6.64
CA SER A 180 4.90 -8.24 5.88
C SER A 180 3.40 -8.29 6.14
N ALA A 181 2.68 -8.67 5.09
CA ALA A 181 1.24 -8.87 5.07
C ALA A 181 0.91 -10.10 4.20
N ALA A 182 -0.20 -10.78 4.48
CA ALA A 182 -0.71 -11.87 3.65
C ALA A 182 -1.18 -11.37 2.27
N GLY A 183 -1.59 -10.09 2.20
CA GLY A 183 -1.78 -9.35 0.96
C GLY A 183 -1.11 -7.98 1.06
N GLN A 184 0.10 -7.84 0.51
CA GLN A 184 0.83 -6.56 0.62
C GLN A 184 0.10 -5.44 -0.11
N TYR A 185 -0.29 -5.73 -1.35
CA TYR A 185 -1.11 -4.87 -2.19
C TYR A 185 -2.16 -5.76 -2.85
N ASP A 186 -3.40 -5.65 -2.41
CA ASP A 186 -4.52 -6.40 -2.96
C ASP A 186 -5.39 -5.48 -3.82
N VAL A 187 -5.67 -5.91 -5.04
CA VAL A 187 -6.42 -5.14 -6.03
C VAL A 187 -7.47 -6.05 -6.66
N HIS A 188 -8.74 -5.67 -6.52
CA HIS A 188 -9.85 -6.42 -7.09
C HIS A 188 -11.03 -5.51 -7.46
N GLY A 189 -12.07 -6.07 -8.09
CA GLY A 189 -13.25 -5.33 -8.51
C GLY A 189 -12.99 -4.28 -9.60
N GLY A 190 -11.83 -4.31 -10.27
CA GLY A 190 -11.42 -3.25 -11.22
C GLY A 190 -10.61 -2.13 -10.57
N GLY A 191 -10.21 -2.29 -9.31
CA GLY A 191 -9.37 -1.33 -8.60
C GLY A 191 -8.05 -1.04 -9.33
N ARG A 192 -7.47 0.12 -9.03
CA ARG A 192 -6.23 0.60 -9.67
C ARG A 192 -5.29 1.13 -8.59
N LEU A 193 -4.06 0.63 -8.54
CA LEU A 193 -3.07 1.03 -7.54
C LEU A 193 -1.69 1.24 -8.17
N VAL A 194 -1.09 2.40 -7.87
CA VAL A 194 0.30 2.70 -8.16
C VAL A 194 1.13 2.72 -6.88
N VAL A 195 2.24 1.99 -6.85
CA VAL A 195 3.16 1.95 -5.70
C VAL A 195 4.55 2.35 -6.17
N ARG A 196 5.24 3.21 -5.42
CA ARG A 196 6.63 3.58 -5.71
C ARG A 196 7.51 3.71 -4.48
N ALA A 197 8.76 3.29 -4.62
CA ALA A 197 9.83 3.62 -3.67
C ALA A 197 9.53 3.20 -2.22
N VAL A 198 8.79 2.10 -2.03
CA VAL A 198 8.47 1.58 -0.70
C VAL A 198 9.56 0.62 -0.23
N TYR A 199 9.94 0.75 1.04
CA TYR A 199 10.80 -0.20 1.72
C TYR A 199 9.96 -1.28 2.42
N HIS A 200 9.84 -2.49 1.87
CA HIS A 200 9.23 -3.62 2.59
C HIS A 200 10.30 -4.46 3.29
N GLU A 201 10.13 -4.65 4.60
CA GLU A 201 10.95 -5.52 5.44
C GLU A 201 10.16 -6.74 5.89
N ARG A 202 10.82 -7.90 5.96
CA ARG A 202 10.18 -9.10 6.48
C ARG A 202 9.86 -8.92 7.97
N SER A 203 8.60 -9.07 8.34
CA SER A 203 8.16 -9.05 9.75
C SER A 203 7.23 -10.21 10.14
N SER A 204 6.93 -11.11 9.20
CA SER A 204 6.11 -12.30 9.45
C SER A 204 6.57 -13.50 8.59
N GLY A 205 5.90 -14.64 8.75
CA GLY A 205 6.13 -15.86 7.97
C GLY A 205 5.42 -15.90 6.62
N GLU A 206 4.83 -14.80 6.16
CA GLU A 206 4.13 -14.76 4.88
C GLU A 206 5.09 -15.02 3.71
N LEU A 207 4.67 -15.93 2.83
CA LEU A 207 5.51 -16.46 1.74
C LEU A 207 5.12 -15.91 0.37
N THR A 208 3.84 -15.53 0.22
CA THR A 208 3.31 -14.92 -1.00
C THR A 208 3.08 -13.45 -0.71
N GLY A 209 3.96 -12.59 -1.21
CA GLY A 209 3.85 -11.14 -0.99
C GLY A 209 2.76 -10.50 -1.84
N LEU A 210 2.65 -10.94 -3.09
CA LEU A 210 1.66 -10.42 -4.05
C LEU A 210 0.82 -11.58 -4.59
N HIS A 211 -0.49 -11.47 -4.42
CA HIS A 211 -1.45 -12.42 -4.99
C HIS A 211 -2.56 -11.66 -5.70
N LEU A 212 -2.68 -11.87 -7.02
CA LEU A 212 -3.70 -11.25 -7.84
C LEU A 212 -4.63 -12.34 -8.39
N ALA A 213 -5.92 -12.28 -8.05
CA ALA A 213 -6.87 -13.36 -8.38
C ALA A 213 -8.19 -12.91 -9.04
N ASP A 214 -8.48 -11.61 -9.08
CA ASP A 214 -9.69 -11.06 -9.70
C ASP A 214 -9.37 -10.19 -10.91
N ARG A 215 -9.58 -8.86 -10.82
CA ARG A 215 -9.37 -7.95 -11.93
C ARG A 215 -8.95 -6.56 -11.45
N GLY A 216 -8.13 -5.88 -12.23
CA GLY A 216 -7.71 -4.51 -11.94
C GLY A 216 -6.37 -4.13 -12.56
N THR A 217 -5.77 -3.07 -12.01
CA THR A 217 -4.43 -2.60 -12.40
C THR A 217 -3.56 -2.42 -11.16
N LEU A 218 -2.42 -3.10 -11.12
CA LEU A 218 -1.40 -2.90 -10.09
C LEU A 218 -0.08 -2.56 -10.76
N SER A 219 0.51 -1.41 -10.44
CA SER A 219 1.80 -0.99 -11.00
C SER A 219 2.74 -0.57 -9.88
N ILE A 220 3.84 -1.30 -9.73
CA ILE A 220 4.79 -1.14 -8.64
C ILE A 220 6.17 -0.82 -9.24
N ASP A 221 6.82 0.21 -8.71
CA ASP A 221 8.14 0.66 -9.15
C ASP A 221 9.09 0.94 -7.98
N ALA A 222 10.39 0.74 -8.18
CA ALA A 222 11.46 1.10 -7.25
C ALA A 222 11.28 0.57 -5.81
N THR A 223 10.57 -0.54 -5.65
CA THR A 223 10.17 -1.07 -4.34
C THR A 223 11.05 -2.27 -3.97
N ARG A 224 11.49 -2.31 -2.72
CA ARG A 224 12.20 -3.48 -2.17
C ARG A 224 11.19 -4.41 -1.52
N PHE A 225 11.28 -5.70 -1.80
CA PHE A 225 10.51 -6.78 -1.18
C PHE A 225 11.43 -7.77 -0.47
N SER A 226 11.61 -7.63 0.84
CA SER A 226 12.21 -8.66 1.71
C SER A 226 11.17 -9.70 2.17
N TYR A 227 11.17 -10.95 1.67
CA TYR A 227 10.21 -11.99 2.11
C TYR A 227 10.88 -13.30 2.51
N ALA A 228 10.19 -14.10 3.33
CA ALA A 228 10.48 -15.52 3.40
C ALA A 228 9.99 -16.20 2.11
N THR A 229 10.71 -17.21 1.65
CA THR A 229 10.44 -17.90 0.39
C THR A 229 10.36 -19.41 0.61
N ALA A 230 9.66 -20.11 -0.30
CA ALA A 230 9.48 -21.56 -0.22
C ALA A 230 9.40 -22.21 -1.62
N ALA A 231 9.75 -23.50 -1.70
CA ALA A 231 9.80 -24.24 -2.97
C ALA A 231 8.40 -24.47 -3.57
N ASP A 232 7.36 -24.53 -2.74
CA ASP A 232 5.97 -24.82 -3.12
C ASP A 232 5.10 -23.57 -3.28
N ARG A 233 5.46 -22.45 -2.64
CA ARG A 233 4.74 -21.17 -2.74
C ARG A 233 5.53 -20.07 -3.45
N PRO A 234 4.96 -19.43 -4.49
CA PRO A 234 5.60 -18.31 -5.16
C PRO A 234 5.50 -17.03 -4.31
N THR A 235 6.45 -16.12 -4.52
CA THR A 235 6.43 -14.77 -3.92
C THR A 235 5.40 -13.88 -4.61
N VAL A 236 5.24 -14.06 -5.91
CA VAL A 236 4.29 -13.32 -6.74
C VAL A 236 3.43 -14.32 -7.50
N ALA A 237 2.12 -14.25 -7.31
CA ALA A 237 1.15 -15.13 -7.94
C ALA A 237 0.08 -14.35 -8.70
N THR A 238 -0.27 -14.84 -9.88
CA THR A 238 -1.55 -14.52 -10.52
C THR A 238 -2.34 -15.80 -10.71
N ASP A 239 -3.63 -15.78 -10.38
CA ASP A 239 -4.54 -16.92 -10.55
C ASP A 239 -5.80 -16.45 -11.28
N SER A 240 -5.85 -16.65 -12.61
CA SER A 240 -6.94 -16.16 -13.48
C SER A 240 -7.22 -14.65 -13.38
N PHE A 241 -6.17 -13.86 -13.09
CA PHE A 241 -6.27 -12.40 -12.97
C PHE A 241 -6.59 -11.74 -14.31
N ARG A 242 -7.47 -10.74 -14.33
CA ARG A 242 -7.86 -10.00 -15.53
C ARG A 242 -7.39 -8.56 -15.42
N GLY A 243 -6.48 -8.15 -16.30
CA GLY A 243 -5.95 -6.79 -16.31
C GLY A 243 -4.44 -6.74 -16.31
N LEU A 244 -3.90 -5.69 -15.70
CA LEU A 244 -2.50 -5.30 -15.86
C LEU A 244 -1.76 -5.34 -14.52
N PHE A 245 -0.64 -6.07 -14.50
CA PHE A 245 0.28 -6.07 -13.37
C PHE A 245 1.71 -5.75 -13.84
N THR A 246 2.27 -4.67 -13.31
CA THR A 246 3.65 -4.26 -13.57
C THR A 246 4.45 -4.30 -12.27
N LEU A 247 5.59 -5.00 -12.30
CA LEU A 247 6.64 -4.90 -11.29
C LEU A 247 7.90 -4.39 -11.99
N ALA A 248 8.30 -3.15 -11.73
CA ALA A 248 9.41 -2.50 -12.40
C ALA A 248 10.49 -2.05 -11.41
N THR A 249 11.77 -2.20 -11.77
CA THR A 249 12.93 -1.71 -11.00
C THR A 249 12.94 -2.10 -9.51
N CYS A 250 12.25 -3.19 -9.17
CA CYS A 250 12.11 -3.66 -7.80
C CYS A 250 13.27 -4.57 -7.42
N MET A 251 13.55 -4.64 -6.12
CA MET A 251 14.48 -5.61 -5.55
C MET A 251 13.67 -6.70 -4.85
N LEU A 252 13.81 -7.95 -5.28
CA LEU A 252 13.20 -9.11 -4.63
C LEU A 252 14.28 -9.85 -3.84
N LEU A 253 14.13 -9.88 -2.52
CA LEU A 253 15.13 -10.39 -1.60
C LEU A 253 14.55 -11.48 -0.70
N PRO A 254 14.97 -12.75 -0.86
CA PRO A 254 14.75 -13.77 0.14
C PRO A 254 15.46 -13.40 1.46
N VAL A 255 14.75 -13.50 2.58
CA VAL A 255 15.28 -13.27 3.93
C VAL A 255 15.04 -14.51 4.76
N GLU A 256 16.08 -14.96 5.49
CA GLU A 256 16.10 -16.18 6.32
C GLU A 256 15.75 -17.49 5.60
N THR A 257 15.65 -17.44 4.27
CA THR A 257 15.27 -18.56 3.41
C THR A 257 16.18 -18.58 2.19
N GLN A 258 16.33 -19.75 1.57
CA GLN A 258 17.27 -19.94 0.47
C GLN A 258 16.58 -19.94 -0.89
N GLU A 259 15.28 -20.24 -0.92
CA GLU A 259 14.49 -20.32 -2.15
C GLU A 259 14.46 -18.96 -2.87
N THR A 260 14.38 -19.01 -4.20
CA THR A 260 14.38 -17.79 -5.00
C THR A 260 12.98 -17.19 -5.07
N CYS A 261 12.89 -15.87 -4.94
CA CYS A 261 11.67 -15.13 -5.23
C CYS A 261 11.22 -15.40 -6.67
N ARG A 262 9.98 -15.86 -6.86
CA ARG A 262 9.49 -16.24 -8.19
C ARG A 262 8.07 -15.77 -8.47
N PHE A 263 7.81 -15.59 -9.75
CA PHE A 263 6.50 -15.38 -10.35
C PHE A 263 5.91 -16.73 -10.74
N ALA A 264 4.64 -16.94 -10.40
CA ALA A 264 3.83 -18.02 -10.95
C ALA A 264 2.51 -17.45 -11.49
N LEU A 265 2.33 -17.56 -12.81
CA LEU A 265 1.10 -17.16 -13.49
C LEU A 265 0.29 -18.43 -13.75
N ARG A 266 -0.96 -18.48 -13.30
CA ARG A 266 -1.77 -19.71 -13.25
C ARG A 266 -3.21 -19.43 -13.67
N GLY A 267 -3.96 -20.50 -13.93
CA GLY A 267 -5.37 -20.40 -14.32
C GLY A 267 -5.54 -19.93 -15.76
N ASP A 268 -6.56 -19.13 -16.01
CA ASP A 268 -6.84 -18.57 -17.34
C ASP A 268 -6.04 -17.27 -17.56
N GLY A 269 -5.07 -17.31 -18.48
CA GLY A 269 -4.22 -16.18 -18.82
C GLY A 269 -4.78 -15.28 -19.93
N GLY A 270 -5.94 -15.58 -20.51
CA GLY A 270 -6.45 -14.92 -21.72
C GLY A 270 -6.67 -13.42 -21.60
N GLN A 271 -6.84 -12.92 -20.37
CA GLN A 271 -6.99 -11.49 -20.07
C GLN A 271 -5.93 -10.98 -19.08
N THR A 272 -4.94 -11.80 -18.74
CA THR A 272 -3.84 -11.42 -17.84
C THR A 272 -2.71 -10.79 -18.65
N SER A 273 -2.19 -9.64 -18.19
CA SER A 273 -0.95 -9.05 -18.69
C SER A 273 -0.01 -8.77 -17.52
N VAL A 274 1.15 -9.41 -17.48
CA VAL A 274 2.15 -9.26 -16.41
C VAL A 274 3.51 -8.88 -16.98
N LEU A 275 4.09 -7.79 -16.49
CA LEU A 275 5.44 -7.36 -16.86
C LEU A 275 6.32 -7.27 -15.61
N ALA A 276 7.40 -8.06 -15.61
CA ALA A 276 8.52 -7.89 -14.71
C ALA A 276 9.65 -7.19 -15.47
N LEU A 277 9.89 -5.91 -15.18
CA LEU A 277 10.80 -5.05 -15.93
C LEU A 277 11.98 -4.58 -15.08
N ASN A 278 13.22 -4.88 -15.48
CA ASN A 278 14.43 -4.40 -14.82
C ASN A 278 14.47 -4.68 -13.30
N ASN A 279 13.83 -5.76 -12.86
CA ASN A 279 13.87 -6.17 -11.46
C ASN A 279 15.19 -6.87 -11.14
N GLN A 280 15.66 -6.64 -9.92
CA GLN A 280 16.80 -7.33 -9.35
C GLN A 280 16.31 -8.45 -8.43
N PHE A 281 16.72 -9.67 -8.72
CA PHE A 281 16.47 -10.85 -7.89
C PHE A 281 17.71 -11.16 -7.07
N TRP A 282 17.62 -11.03 -5.76
CA TRP A 282 18.66 -11.56 -4.89
C TRP A 282 18.49 -13.07 -4.77
N VAL A 283 19.57 -13.82 -4.96
CA VAL A 283 19.55 -15.27 -5.04
C VAL A 283 20.53 -15.85 -4.03
N HIS A 284 20.10 -16.92 -3.36
CA HIS A 284 20.99 -17.76 -2.56
C HIS A 284 21.15 -19.17 -3.14
N LEU A 285 20.10 -19.68 -3.81
CA LEU A 285 20.04 -21.03 -4.37
C LEU A 285 20.82 -21.16 -5.70
N PRO A 286 21.83 -22.04 -5.77
CA PRO A 286 22.53 -22.36 -7.01
C PRO A 286 21.60 -22.87 -8.11
N GLY A 287 21.91 -22.53 -9.36
CA GLY A 287 21.12 -22.95 -10.53
C GLY A 287 19.84 -22.14 -10.78
N THR A 288 19.65 -21.01 -10.08
CA THR A 288 18.55 -20.09 -10.41
C THR A 288 18.73 -19.53 -11.82
N SER A 289 17.69 -19.66 -12.64
CA SER A 289 17.62 -19.16 -14.02
C SER A 289 16.33 -18.37 -14.25
N ALA A 290 16.18 -17.84 -15.47
CA ALA A 290 14.95 -17.19 -15.91
C ALA A 290 13.70 -18.10 -15.77
N ASP A 291 13.85 -19.40 -16.04
CA ASP A 291 12.76 -20.38 -15.92
C ASP A 291 12.41 -20.73 -14.46
N THR A 292 13.36 -20.51 -13.54
CA THR A 292 13.11 -20.63 -12.10
C THR A 292 12.31 -19.45 -11.57
N VAL A 293 12.66 -18.23 -11.99
CA VAL A 293 12.03 -16.99 -11.51
C VAL A 293 10.71 -16.67 -12.21
N TRP A 294 10.53 -17.08 -13.47
CA TRP A 294 9.36 -16.75 -14.28
C TRP A 294 8.66 -18.02 -14.76
N ARG A 295 7.51 -18.34 -14.14
CA ARG A 295 6.71 -19.51 -14.50
C ARG A 295 5.33 -19.09 -15.00
N ASN A 296 5.16 -19.05 -16.32
CA ASN A 296 3.86 -18.87 -16.95
C ASN A 296 3.19 -20.24 -17.16
N LEU A 297 2.36 -20.64 -16.19
CA LEU A 297 1.64 -21.91 -16.14
C LEU A 297 0.16 -21.74 -16.52
N ALA A 298 -0.24 -20.55 -16.95
CA ALA A 298 -1.61 -20.26 -17.32
C ALA A 298 -1.99 -20.91 -18.66
N ALA A 299 -3.27 -21.20 -18.85
CA ALA A 299 -3.83 -21.80 -20.05
C ALA A 299 -5.11 -21.05 -20.48
N PRO A 300 -5.09 -20.30 -21.60
CA PRO A 300 -3.92 -19.96 -22.42
C PRO A 300 -2.86 -19.17 -21.61
N PRO A 301 -1.60 -19.10 -22.07
CA PRO A 301 -0.55 -18.35 -21.37
C PRO A 301 -0.93 -16.89 -21.17
N ALA A 302 -0.59 -16.33 -20.00
CA ALA A 302 -0.71 -14.90 -19.75
C ALA A 302 0.19 -14.09 -20.69
N ARG A 303 -0.22 -12.87 -21.03
CA ARG A 303 0.59 -11.94 -21.84
C ARG A 303 1.66 -11.26 -20.98
N GLY A 304 2.70 -10.76 -21.64
CA GLY A 304 3.82 -10.09 -21.00
C GLY A 304 5.01 -11.01 -20.76
N GLY A 305 5.86 -10.66 -19.79
CA GLY A 305 7.18 -11.28 -19.70
C GLY A 305 8.09 -10.76 -18.60
N LEU A 306 9.27 -11.38 -18.55
CA LEU A 306 10.44 -10.95 -17.80
C LEU A 306 11.37 -10.23 -18.79
N LEU A 307 11.69 -8.96 -18.55
CA LEU A 307 12.49 -8.13 -19.45
C LEU A 307 13.57 -7.36 -18.68
N GLY A 308 14.83 -7.49 -19.10
CA GLY A 308 15.97 -6.73 -18.58
C GLY A 308 16.28 -6.96 -17.09
N CYS A 309 15.78 -8.06 -16.52
CA CYS A 309 15.97 -8.39 -15.11
C CYS A 309 17.34 -9.00 -14.86
N ASN A 310 17.79 -8.97 -13.61
CA ASN A 310 19.11 -9.48 -13.24
C ASN A 310 19.08 -10.26 -11.92
N ILE A 311 20.07 -11.13 -11.74
CA ILE A 311 20.38 -11.78 -10.47
C ILE A 311 21.48 -10.99 -9.76
N ASN A 312 21.39 -10.89 -8.44
CA ASN A 312 22.48 -10.54 -7.53
C ASN A 312 22.63 -11.65 -6.48
N THR A 313 23.85 -11.92 -6.02
CA THR A 313 24.10 -12.95 -5.00
C THR A 313 25.41 -12.70 -4.28
N SER A 314 25.49 -13.08 -3.00
CA SER A 314 26.75 -13.22 -2.26
C SER A 314 27.26 -14.68 -2.24
N ASN A 315 26.45 -15.64 -2.72
CA ASN A 315 26.84 -17.03 -2.85
C ASN A 315 27.54 -17.27 -4.19
N ARG A 316 28.84 -17.60 -4.14
CA ARG A 316 29.68 -17.83 -5.32
C ARG A 316 29.16 -18.98 -6.20
N GLU A 317 28.60 -20.01 -5.59
CA GLU A 317 28.05 -21.18 -6.31
C GLU A 317 26.73 -20.85 -7.02
N ALA A 318 26.04 -19.80 -6.58
CA ALA A 318 24.81 -19.32 -7.19
C ALA A 318 25.02 -18.19 -8.21
N ALA A 319 26.25 -17.69 -8.35
CA ALA A 319 26.56 -16.66 -9.33
C ALA A 319 26.42 -17.22 -10.76
N PRO A 320 25.80 -16.48 -11.70
CA PRO A 320 25.78 -16.89 -13.10
C PRO A 320 27.19 -17.03 -13.66
N ALA A 321 27.49 -18.16 -14.29
CA ALA A 321 28.78 -18.40 -14.93
C ALA A 321 29.07 -17.34 -16.00
N GLY A 322 30.31 -16.83 -16.06
CA GLY A 322 30.70 -15.79 -17.01
C GLY A 322 30.28 -14.35 -16.65
N TRP A 323 29.52 -14.18 -15.56
CA TRP A 323 29.23 -12.88 -14.93
C TRP A 323 29.85 -12.80 -13.52
N GLU A 324 30.92 -13.57 -13.35
CA GLU A 324 31.80 -13.55 -12.19
C GLU A 324 32.33 -12.12 -12.02
N TYR A 325 31.72 -11.40 -11.08
CA TYR A 325 32.34 -10.28 -10.38
C TYR A 325 32.87 -9.18 -11.31
N LEU A 326 31.97 -8.38 -11.89
CA LEU A 326 32.32 -7.05 -12.38
C LEU A 326 33.00 -6.29 -11.23
N ALA A 327 34.32 -6.18 -11.28
CA ALA A 327 35.06 -5.52 -10.22
C ALA A 327 34.66 -4.04 -10.14
N ASN A 328 34.74 -3.52 -8.92
CA ASN A 328 34.89 -2.10 -8.63
C ASN A 328 35.70 -1.39 -9.71
N VAL A 329 35.16 -0.30 -10.25
CA VAL A 329 35.84 0.56 -11.23
C VAL A 329 37.17 1.01 -10.61
N GLY A 330 38.30 0.50 -11.10
CA GLY A 330 39.66 0.75 -10.57
C GLY A 330 40.75 0.14 -11.48
N GLU A 331 42.02 0.48 -11.24
CA GLU A 331 43.12 0.22 -12.19
C GLU A 331 43.57 -1.27 -12.27
N ASP A 332 43.31 -2.09 -11.24
CA ASP A 332 43.67 -3.52 -11.22
C ASP A 332 42.50 -4.40 -10.70
N PRO A 333 41.49 -4.68 -11.54
CA PRO A 333 40.37 -5.51 -11.14
C PRO A 333 40.79 -6.99 -10.99
N ASP A 334 40.60 -7.56 -9.79
CA ASP A 334 40.68 -9.01 -9.54
C ASP A 334 39.28 -9.57 -9.22
N PRO A 335 38.56 -10.11 -10.21
CA PRO A 335 37.22 -10.69 -10.05
C PRO A 335 37.15 -11.76 -8.95
N ALA A 336 38.25 -12.48 -8.64
CA ALA A 336 38.26 -13.52 -7.62
C ALA A 336 38.10 -12.98 -6.17
N ARG A 337 38.24 -11.66 -5.97
CA ARG A 337 38.18 -10.99 -4.65
C ARG A 337 36.83 -10.36 -4.30
N SER A 338 35.91 -10.22 -5.24
CA SER A 338 34.59 -9.65 -4.91
C SER A 338 33.77 -10.63 -4.07
N GLY A 339 33.03 -10.07 -3.11
CA GLY A 339 32.15 -10.82 -2.21
C GLY A 339 30.76 -11.10 -2.79
N SER A 340 30.40 -10.50 -3.94
CA SER A 340 29.07 -10.59 -4.54
C SER A 340 29.10 -10.65 -6.07
N GLY A 341 28.38 -11.59 -6.67
CA GLY A 341 28.19 -11.75 -8.12
C GLY A 341 26.87 -11.15 -8.59
N ALA A 342 26.81 -10.74 -9.86
CA ALA A 342 25.61 -10.21 -10.50
C ALA A 342 25.63 -10.53 -12.00
N GLY A 343 24.48 -10.82 -12.59
CA GLY A 343 24.38 -11.11 -14.02
C GLY A 343 22.94 -10.99 -14.56
N PRO A 344 22.75 -10.78 -15.86
CA PRO A 344 21.43 -10.68 -16.45
C PRO A 344 20.69 -12.02 -16.39
N LEU A 345 19.38 -11.94 -16.26
CA LEU A 345 18.48 -13.04 -16.57
C LEU A 345 18.12 -12.97 -18.05
N GLU A 346 18.00 -14.14 -18.68
CA GLU A 346 17.43 -14.19 -20.02
C GLU A 346 15.98 -13.69 -20.00
N ASP A 347 15.62 -12.90 -20.99
CA ASP A 347 14.23 -12.45 -21.15
C ASP A 347 13.30 -13.64 -21.41
N ARG A 348 12.04 -13.50 -20.97
CA ARG A 348 10.98 -14.51 -21.14
C ARG A 348 9.68 -13.85 -21.57
N GLY A 349 8.89 -14.57 -22.38
CA GLY A 349 7.63 -14.08 -22.92
C GLY A 349 7.81 -13.27 -24.21
N THR A 350 6.73 -12.68 -24.70
CA THR A 350 6.73 -11.81 -25.87
C THR A 350 6.18 -10.45 -25.45
N VAL A 351 7.07 -9.46 -25.39
CA VAL A 351 6.75 -8.13 -24.89
C VAL A 351 7.09 -7.10 -25.98
N PRO A 352 6.15 -6.78 -26.89
CA PRO A 352 6.34 -5.72 -27.87
C PRO A 352 6.35 -4.33 -27.21
N ASP A 353 6.91 -3.34 -27.89
CA ASP A 353 7.09 -1.97 -27.35
C ASP A 353 5.76 -1.33 -26.90
N ASP A 354 4.67 -1.55 -27.63
CA ASP A 354 3.34 -1.04 -27.29
C ASP A 354 2.82 -1.63 -25.96
N MET A 355 3.14 -2.90 -25.68
CA MET A 355 2.87 -3.54 -24.39
C MET A 355 3.71 -2.93 -23.27
N VAL A 356 5.01 -2.66 -23.50
CA VAL A 356 5.85 -1.97 -22.51
C VAL A 356 5.26 -0.59 -22.19
N LEU A 357 4.88 0.18 -23.21
CA LEU A 357 4.27 1.49 -23.04
C LEU A 357 2.95 1.40 -22.24
N ALA A 358 2.09 0.43 -22.55
CA ALA A 358 0.85 0.21 -21.81
C ALA A 358 1.10 -0.14 -20.32
N HIS A 359 2.11 -0.97 -20.03
CA HIS A 359 2.49 -1.34 -18.66
C HIS A 359 3.12 -0.19 -17.87
N LEU A 360 3.81 0.73 -18.54
CA LEU A 360 4.40 1.91 -17.92
C LEU A 360 3.42 3.08 -17.81
N GLU A 361 2.30 3.08 -18.51
CA GLU A 361 1.37 4.21 -18.52
C GLU A 361 0.82 4.57 -17.12
N PRO A 362 0.35 3.62 -16.28
CA PRO A 362 -0.10 3.94 -14.93
C PRO A 362 1.00 4.60 -14.08
N LEU A 363 2.25 4.20 -14.32
CA LEU A 363 3.40 4.84 -13.71
C LEU A 363 3.55 6.26 -14.30
N ARG A 364 3.67 6.43 -15.61
CA ARG A 364 3.93 7.75 -16.22
C ARG A 364 2.87 8.81 -15.90
N GLN A 365 1.62 8.39 -15.72
CA GLN A 365 0.50 9.27 -15.37
C GLN A 365 0.33 9.52 -13.87
N ALA A 366 1.12 8.85 -13.00
CA ALA A 366 0.96 8.93 -11.56
C ALA A 366 1.20 10.36 -11.04
N ARG A 367 0.16 10.95 -10.44
CA ARG A 367 0.19 12.21 -9.69
C ARG A 367 0.95 12.01 -8.39
N VAL A 368 2.05 12.73 -8.21
CA VAL A 368 2.95 12.54 -7.06
C VAL A 368 2.43 13.20 -5.77
N TRP A 369 1.76 14.33 -5.91
CA TRP A 369 1.19 15.14 -4.83
C TRP A 369 0.02 15.92 -5.46
N PRO A 370 -0.95 16.50 -4.70
CA PRO A 370 -2.05 17.24 -5.31
C PRO A 370 -1.52 18.32 -6.25
N SER A 371 -2.28 18.57 -7.30
CA SER A 371 -2.15 19.82 -8.06
C SER A 371 -2.46 21.00 -7.13
N ASP A 372 -1.94 22.18 -7.47
CA ASP A 372 -2.33 23.44 -6.82
C ASP A 372 -3.80 23.82 -7.13
N GLU A 373 -4.52 22.97 -7.86
CA GLU A 373 -5.92 23.20 -8.20
C GLU A 373 -6.80 23.04 -6.95
N PRO A 374 -7.69 24.02 -6.69
CA PRO A 374 -8.63 23.91 -5.59
C PRO A 374 -9.57 22.72 -5.78
N VAL A 375 -9.75 21.91 -4.74
CA VAL A 375 -10.81 20.88 -4.72
C VAL A 375 -12.17 21.59 -4.86
N PRO A 376 -13.08 21.14 -5.76
CA PRO A 376 -14.38 21.78 -5.97
C PRO A 376 -15.25 21.84 -4.70
N PRO A 377 -16.13 22.85 -4.55
CA PRO A 377 -17.16 22.83 -3.52
C PRO A 377 -18.01 21.56 -3.60
N GLY A 378 -18.34 20.95 -2.47
CA GLY A 378 -19.13 19.72 -2.41
C GLY A 378 -18.37 18.44 -2.74
N ALA A 379 -17.04 18.48 -2.86
CA ALA A 379 -16.18 17.30 -2.93
C ALA A 379 -15.36 17.14 -1.64
N THR A 380 -15.01 15.90 -1.31
CA THR A 380 -14.13 15.57 -0.17
C THR A 380 -12.74 16.16 -0.38
N ASP A 381 -12.20 16.85 0.63
CA ASP A 381 -10.83 17.38 0.69
C ASP A 381 -10.21 17.01 2.04
N LEU A 382 -9.86 15.73 2.21
CA LEU A 382 -9.30 15.21 3.44
C LEU A 382 -7.78 15.25 3.40
N ARG A 383 -7.16 15.81 4.44
CA ARG A 383 -5.71 15.80 4.65
C ARG A 383 -5.36 15.06 5.94
N ILE A 384 -4.59 13.99 5.85
CA ILE A 384 -4.08 13.22 6.99
C ILE A 384 -2.57 13.47 7.08
N ARG A 385 -2.06 13.92 8.22
CA ARG A 385 -0.65 14.28 8.39
C ARG A 385 -0.11 13.74 9.70
N ARG A 386 0.86 12.82 9.66
CA ARG A 386 1.46 12.23 10.88
C ARG A 386 0.36 11.68 11.78
N VAL A 387 -0.33 10.65 11.30
CA VAL A 387 -1.35 9.95 12.09
C VAL A 387 -0.98 8.49 12.14
N MET A 388 -0.98 7.93 13.34
CA MET A 388 -0.77 6.50 13.56
C MET A 388 -2.08 5.86 13.98
N LEU A 389 -2.50 4.81 13.28
CA LEU A 389 -3.69 4.04 13.61
C LEU A 389 -3.33 2.56 13.78
N LEU A 390 -3.71 2.03 14.93
CA LEU A 390 -3.76 0.61 15.21
C LEU A 390 -5.24 0.22 15.34
N GLY A 391 -5.72 -0.69 14.51
CA GLY A 391 -7.13 -1.04 14.44
C GLY A 391 -7.39 -2.55 14.45
N GLY A 392 -8.64 -2.92 14.65
CA GLY A 392 -9.10 -4.30 14.61
C GLY A 392 -10.54 -4.46 14.11
N ARG A 393 -10.75 -5.51 13.31
CA ARG A 393 -11.95 -5.89 12.53
C ARG A 393 -12.13 -5.16 11.20
N ASP A 394 -12.22 -5.96 10.13
CA ASP A 394 -12.49 -5.58 8.73
C ASP A 394 -11.47 -4.64 8.09
N ALA A 395 -11.27 -3.44 8.64
CA ALA A 395 -10.19 -2.54 8.27
C ALA A 395 -9.80 -1.57 9.39
N THR A 396 -8.51 -1.23 9.50
CA THR A 396 -8.04 -0.17 10.43
C THR A 396 -8.41 1.22 9.93
N VAL A 397 -8.16 1.47 8.64
CA VAL A 397 -8.60 2.66 7.91
C VAL A 397 -9.45 2.20 6.73
N GLU A 398 -10.66 2.75 6.61
CA GLU A 398 -11.54 2.50 5.46
C GLU A 398 -11.97 3.82 4.82
N VAL A 399 -11.81 3.89 3.51
CA VAL A 399 -12.35 4.98 2.69
C VAL A 399 -13.34 4.35 1.72
N ARG A 400 -14.58 4.82 1.72
CA ARG A 400 -15.66 4.20 0.94
C ARG A 400 -16.55 5.22 0.23
N ALA A 401 -17.10 4.78 -0.90
CA ALA A 401 -18.02 5.58 -1.71
C ALA A 401 -19.40 5.81 -1.08
N GLN A 402 -19.80 4.94 -0.15
CA GLN A 402 -21.06 4.96 0.62
C GLN A 402 -20.77 5.00 2.11
#